data_AF-A0A937NCW3-F1
#
_entry.id   AF-A0A937NCW3-F1
#
_cell.length_a   1.000
_cell.length_b   1.000
_cell.length_c   1.000
_cell.angle_alpha   90.00
_cell.angle_beta   90.00
_cell.angle_gamma   90.00
#
_symmetry.space_group_name_H-M   'P 1'
#
loop_
_entity.id
_entity.type
_entity.pdbx_description
1 polymer ?
#
loop_
_entity_poly.entity_id
_entity_poly.type
_entity_poly.pdbx_seq_one_letter_code
_entity_poly.pdbx_strand_id
1 'polypeptide(L)' 'MIQKIKIIALAVLVLLAVIIVLQNKEQVETKLLFVSLMMPRAALLFGTMVTGFALGILTAGRLMRRAKKESDGES' A
#
# COMPACT_ATOMS: atom_id res chain seq x y z
N MET A 1 -22.87 -12.35 -17.22
CA MET A 1 -22.56 -10.91 -17.36
C MET A 1 -21.57 -10.40 -16.31
N ILE A 2 -21.79 -10.65 -15.01
CA ILE A 2 -20.88 -10.21 -13.92
C ILE A 2 -19.41 -10.62 -14.11
N GLN A 3 -19.13 -11.82 -14.61
CA GLN A 3 -17.77 -12.30 -14.86
C GLN A 3 -17.02 -11.42 -15.89
N LYS A 4 -17.69 -11.03 -16.98
CA LYS A 4 -17.13 -10.14 -18.01
C LYS A 4 -16.90 -8.74 -17.46
N ILE A 5 -17.82 -8.23 -16.65
CA ILE A 5 -17.70 -6.92 -15.99
C ILE A 5 -16.52 -6.90 -15.02
N LYS A 6 -16.33 -7.97 -14.23
CA LYS A 6 -15.17 -8.09 -13.32
C LYS A 6 -13.84 -8.07 -14.07
N ILE A 7 -13.76 -8.77 -15.21
CA ILE A 7 -12.55 -8.78 -16.04
C ILE A 7 -12.28 -7.40 -16.63
N ILE A 8 -13.31 -6.73 -17.17
CA ILE A 8 -13.18 -5.37 -17.70
C ILE A 8 -12.77 -4.39 -16.59
N ALA A 9 -13.41 -4.46 -15.42
CA ALA A 9 -13.08 -3.61 -14.28
C ALA A 9 -11.64 -3.83 -13.81
N LEU A 10 -11.18 -5.09 -13.75
CA LEU A 10 -9.79 -5.42 -13.42
C LEU A 10 -8.81 -4.86 -14.46
N ALA A 11 -9.12 -5.03 -15.75
CA ALA A 11 -8.29 -4.49 -16.83
C ALA A 11 -8.19 -2.96 -16.77
N VAL A 12 -9.31 -2.27 -16.50
CA VAL A 12 -9.33 -0.82 -16.29
C VAL A 12 -8.50 -0.42 -15.07
N LEU A 13 -8.65 -1.12 -13.95
CA LEU A 13 -7.85 -0.88 -12.74
C LEU A 13 -6.35 -1.01 -12.99
N VAL A 14 -5.94 -2.07 -13.68
CA VAL A 14 -4.53 -2.30 -14.04
C VAL A 14 -4.03 -1.19 -14.97
N LEU A 15 -4.82 -0.83 -15.99
CA LEU A 15 -4.46 0.25 -16.91
C LEU A 15 -4.29 1.59 -16.18
N LEU A 16 -5.21 1.92 -15.28
CA LEU A 16 -5.12 3.13 -14.44
C LEU A 16 -3.89 3.10 -13.54
N ALA A 17 -3.57 1.96 -12.92
CA ALA A 17 -2.37 1.82 -12.11
C ALA A 17 -1.10 2.08 -12.93
N VAL A 18 -1.01 1.54 -14.14
CA VAL A 18 0.11 1.79 -15.07
C VAL A 18 0.18 3.28 -15.42
N ILE A 19 -0.94 3.91 -15.78
CA ILE A 19 -1.01 5.34 -16.10
C ILE A 19 -0.53 6.19 -14.94
N ILE A 20 -0.97 5.88 -13.71
CA ILE A 20 -0.54 6.58 -12.49
C ILE A 20 0.97 6.43 -12.30
N VAL A 21 1.53 5.22 -12.43
CA VAL A 21 2.98 4.99 -12.33
C VAL A 21 3.74 5.81 -13.37
N LEU A 22 3.30 5.76 -14.64
CA LEU A 22 3.97 6.45 -15.74
C LEU A 22 3.91 7.98 -15.60
N GLN A 23 2.78 8.52 -15.16
CA GLN A 23 2.63 9.97 -14.89
C GLN A 23 3.42 10.42 -13.67
N ASN A 24 3.58 9.56 -12.66
CA ASN A 24 4.31 9.86 -11.44
C ASN A 24 5.82 9.54 -11.54
N LYS A 25 6.38 9.45 -12.75
CA LYS A 25 7.84 9.33 -12.96
C LYS A 25 8.60 10.63 -12.76
N GLU A 26 7.91 11.75 -12.58
CA GLU A 26 8.57 13.03 -12.33
C GLU A 26 9.54 12.88 -11.15
N GLN A 27 10.80 13.23 -11.39
CA GLN A 27 11.85 13.10 -10.40
C GLN A 27 11.70 14.22 -9.37
N VAL A 28 11.53 13.84 -8.11
CA VAL A 28 11.44 14.78 -7.00
C VAL A 28 12.68 14.61 -6.14
N GLU A 29 13.27 15.74 -5.78
CA GLU A 29 14.32 15.76 -4.76
C GLU A 29 13.69 15.46 -3.40
N THR A 30 14.08 14.34 -2.80
CA THR A 30 13.57 13.89 -1.51
C THR A 30 14.67 14.02 -0.48
N LYS A 31 14.44 14.82 0.57
CA LYS A 31 15.37 14.97 1.69
C LYS A 31 14.98 14.02 2.82
N LEU A 32 15.68 12.89 2.90
CA LEU A 32 15.57 11.90 3.95
C LEU A 32 16.52 12.25 5.10
N LEU A 33 16.05 13.00 6.10
CA LEU A 33 16.71 13.41 7.36
C LEU A 33 18.12 14.05 7.23
N PHE A 34 19.08 13.37 6.60
CA PHE A 34 20.43 13.86 6.29
C PHE A 34 20.88 13.55 4.85
N VAL A 35 20.01 12.95 4.03
CA VAL A 35 20.33 12.44 2.69
C VAL A 35 19.36 13.02 1.66
N SER A 36 19.88 13.71 0.64
CA SER A 36 19.09 14.10 -0.54
C SER A 36 19.20 13.03 -1.61
N LEU A 37 18.06 12.43 -2.01
CA LEU A 37 17.98 11.51 -3.14
C LEU A 37 16.94 12.00 -4.15
N MET A 38 17.27 11.96 -5.44
CA MET A 38 16.27 12.10 -6.49
C MET A 38 15.57 10.77 -6.69
N MET A 39 14.27 10.73 -6.40
CA MET A 39 13.43 9.55 -6.61
C MET A 39 12.23 9.91 -7.48
N PRO A 40 11.72 8.98 -8.30
CA PRO A 40 10.43 9.15 -8.96
C PRO A 40 9.31 9.26 -7.91
N ARG A 41 8.32 10.15 -8.09
CA ARG A 41 7.15 10.25 -7.18
C ARG A 41 6.44 8.92 -6.95
N ALA A 42 6.33 8.09 -7.99
CA ALA A 42 5.74 6.78 -7.90
C ALA A 42 6.47 5.90 -6.87
N ALA A 43 7.81 5.90 -6.87
CA ALA A 43 8.59 5.11 -5.92
C ALA A 43 8.33 5.54 -4.46
N LEU A 44 8.15 6.83 -4.20
CA LEU A 44 7.78 7.35 -2.88
C LEU A 44 6.36 6.93 -2.48
N LEU A 45 5.38 7.06 -3.38
CA LEU A 45 3.99 6.70 -3.12
C LEU A 45 3.86 5.20 -2.83
N PHE A 46 4.42 4.35 -3.68
CA PHE A 46 4.37 2.90 -3.46
C PHE A 46 5.21 2.48 -2.25
N GLY A 47 6.39 3.07 -2.06
CA GLY A 47 7.26 2.79 -0.91
C GLY A 47 6.58 3.11 0.42
N THR A 48 5.97 4.29 0.53
CA THR A 48 5.24 4.71 1.74
C THR A 48 3.98 3.88 1.95
N MET A 49 3.23 3.58 0.88
CA MET A 49 2.03 2.72 0.94
C MET A 49 2.38 1.31 1.44
N VAL A 50 3.38 0.66 0.85
CA VAL A 50 3.80 -0.71 1.25
C VAL A 50 4.28 -0.71 2.69
N THR A 51 5.11 0.26 3.07
CA THR A 51 5.66 0.36 4.42
C THR A 51 4.54 0.57 5.45
N GLY A 52 3.66 1.54 5.21
CA GLY A 52 2.52 1.82 6.09
C GLY A 52 1.54 0.64 6.18
N PHE A 53 1.24 0.00 5.06
CA PHE A 53 0.34 -1.16 5.01
C PHE A 53 0.91 -2.38 5.75
N ALA A 54 2.20 -2.69 5.55
CA ALA A 54 2.87 -3.78 6.26
C ALA A 54 2.87 -3.54 7.79
N LEU A 55 3.23 -2.33 8.21
CA LEU A 55 3.17 -1.94 9.63
C LEU A 55 1.74 -2.03 10.17
N GLY A 56 0.75 -1.58 9.40
CA GLY A 56 -0.67 -1.66 9.75
C GLY A 56 -1.14 -3.10 9.97
N ILE A 57 -0.84 -4.02 9.04
CA ILE A 57 -1.18 -5.45 9.18
C ILE A 57 -0.52 -6.05 10.43
N LEU A 58 0.76 -5.80 10.64
CA LEU A 58 1.50 -6.34 11.79
C LEU A 58 0.89 -5.86 13.11
N THR A 59 0.51 -4.57 13.17
CA THR A 59 -0.06 -3.96 14.38
C THR A 59 -1.48 -4.48 14.63
N ALA A 60 -2.32 -4.52 13.60
CA ALA A 60 -3.68 -5.07 13.67
C ALA A 60 -3.67 -6.55 14.07
N GLY A 61 -2.77 -7.34 13.48
CA GLY A 61 -2.62 -8.76 13.82
C GLY A 61 -2.21 -8.97 15.28
N ARG A 62 -1.34 -8.14 15.83
CA ARG A 62 -0.97 -8.19 17.27
C ARG A 62 -2.15 -7.80 18.17
N LEU A 63 -2.91 -6.77 17.81
CA LEU A 63 -4.06 -6.33 18.59
C LEU A 63 -5.17 -7.40 18.61
N MET A 64 -5.46 -7.99 17.45
CA MET A 64 -6.44 -9.08 17.32
C MET A 64 -6.05 -10.30 18.15
N ARG A 65 -4.76 -10.68 18.15
CA ARG A 65 -4.25 -11.79 18.96
C ARG A 65 -4.36 -11.53 20.46
N ARG A 66 -4.16 -10.28 20.90
CA ARG A 66 -4.35 -9.88 22.30
C ARG A 66 -5.82 -9.97 22.71
N ALA A 67 -6.71 -9.40 21.92
CA ALA A 67 -8.15 -9.45 22.18
C ALA A 67 -8.69 -10.89 22.27
N LYS A 68 -8.20 -11.79 21.40
CA LYS A 68 -8.57 -13.21 21.48
C LYS A 68 -8.08 -13.90 22.77
N LYS A 69 -6.85 -13.60 23.19
CA LYS A 69 -6.27 -14.20 24.40
C LYS A 69 -6.97 -13.75 25.69
N GLU A 70 -7.49 -12.53 25.70
CA GLU A 70 -8.27 -11.97 26.81
C GLU A 70 -9.66 -12.65 26.90
N SER A 71 -10.31 -12.86 25.76
CA SER A 71 -11.59 -13.58 25.68
C SER A 71 -11.50 -15.09 26.02
N ASP A 72 -10.37 -15.75 25.74
CA ASP A 72 -10.14 -17.17 26.09
C ASP A 72 -9.68 -17.36 27.55
N GLY A 73 -9.27 -16.29 28.25
CA GLY A 73 -8.78 -16.32 29.63
C GLY A 73 -9.84 -16.04 30.71
N GLU A 74 -11.04 -15.59 30.31
CA GLU A 74 -12.21 -15.36 31.17
C GLU A 74 -13.19 -16.56 31.21
N SER A 75 -12.85 -17.70 30.57
CA SER A 75 -13.64 -18.95 30.61
C SER A 75 -13.10 -19.97 31.59
#